data_AF-A0A9D7P9C3-F1
#
_entry.id   AF-A0A9D7P9C3-F1
#
_cell.length_a   1.000
_cell.length_b   1.000
_cell.length_c   1.000
_cell.angle_alpha   90.00
_cell.angle_beta   90.00
_cell.angle_gamma   90.00
#
_symmetry.space_group_name_H-M   'P 1'
#
loop_
_entity.id
_entity.type
_entity.pdbx_description
1 polymer ?
#
loop_
_entity_poly.entity_id
_entity_poly.type
_entity_poly.pdbx_seq_one_letter_code
_entity_poly.pdbx_strand_id
1 'polypeptide(L)'
;MFEIKNRDSNELVPVLRPLLSGFKGSSIEASRELRTISVRDFPENIATIEDAIKRLDVVRSARAADPDVEMTIHVLIASNDEGGGNDYPASLKDVITQLKNTFSYKNYKLLTPIFHRTRLNTQQIVGAW
;
A
#
# COMPACT_ATOMS: atom_id res chain seq x y z
N MET A 1 3.26 -26.29 -15.52
CA MET A 1 2.54 -25.80 -14.32
C MET A 1 3.58 -25.45 -13.29
N PHE A 2 3.48 -24.27 -12.68
CA PHE A 2 4.46 -23.71 -11.76
C PHE A 2 3.80 -23.41 -10.42
N GLU A 3 4.47 -23.72 -9.31
CA GLU A 3 4.02 -23.40 -7.95
C GLU A 3 4.63 -22.06 -7.51
N ILE A 4 3.83 -21.21 -6.85
CA ILE A 4 4.21 -19.87 -6.40
C ILE A 4 4.22 -19.84 -4.86
N LYS A 5 5.36 -19.46 -4.26
CA LYS A 5 5.58 -19.58 -2.82
C LYS A 5 5.44 -18.26 -2.06
N ASN A 6 5.89 -17.16 -2.66
CA ASN A 6 6.13 -15.90 -1.98
C ASN A 6 5.17 -14.78 -2.40
N ARG A 7 4.38 -14.97 -3.47
CA ARG A 7 3.45 -13.97 -4.02
C ARG A 7 2.08 -14.57 -4.35
N ASP A 8 1.11 -13.67 -4.57
CA ASP A 8 -0.19 -14.06 -5.11
C ASP A 8 -0.04 -14.42 -6.61
N SER A 9 -0.55 -15.58 -6.99
CA SER A 9 -0.47 -16.08 -8.37
C SER A 9 -1.15 -15.13 -9.38
N ASN A 10 -2.20 -14.41 -8.97
CA ASN A 10 -2.90 -13.47 -9.85
C ASN A 10 -2.11 -12.17 -10.09
N GLU A 11 -1.25 -11.77 -9.17
CA GLU A 11 -0.39 -10.59 -9.34
C GLU A 11 0.69 -10.81 -10.40
N LEU A 12 1.12 -12.06 -10.59
CA LEU A 12 2.17 -12.41 -11.55
C LEU A 12 1.66 -12.49 -12.99
N VAL A 13 0.40 -12.88 -13.21
CA VAL A 13 -0.20 -13.00 -14.55
C VAL A 13 -0.04 -11.75 -15.42
N PRO A 14 -0.36 -10.51 -14.99
CA PRO A 14 -0.22 -9.33 -15.84
C PRO A 14 1.24 -9.05 -16.23
N VAL A 15 2.21 -9.45 -15.40
CA VAL A 15 3.65 -9.28 -15.65
C VAL A 15 4.17 -10.36 -16.61
N LEU A 16 3.62 -11.58 -16.52
CA LEU A 16 4.04 -12.71 -17.35
C LEU A 16 3.33 -12.76 -18.71
N ARG A 17 2.14 -12.17 -18.83
CA ARG A 17 1.34 -12.17 -20.07
C ARG A 17 2.11 -11.65 -21.31
N PRO A 18 2.95 -10.60 -21.23
CA PRO A 18 3.75 -10.14 -22.38
C PRO A 18 4.84 -11.13 -22.84
N LEU A 19 5.19 -12.13 -22.01
CA LEU A 19 6.20 -13.15 -22.35
C LEU A 19 5.60 -14.34 -23.12
N LEU A 20 4.29 -14.35 -23.34
CA LEU A 20 3.61 -15.34 -24.18
C LEU A 20 3.86 -15.05 -25.67
N SER A 21 3.80 -16.07 -26.52
CA SER A 21 3.93 -15.91 -27.98
C SER A 21 2.81 -15.11 -28.62
N GLY A 22 1.65 -15.00 -27.95
CA GLY A 22 0.42 -14.47 -28.56
C GLY A 22 -0.14 -15.36 -29.68
N PHE A 23 0.43 -16.56 -29.89
CA PHE A 23 -0.06 -17.51 -30.89
C PHE A 23 -1.42 -18.08 -30.47
N LYS A 24 -2.25 -18.48 -31.46
CA LYS A 24 -3.55 -19.10 -31.19
C LYS A 24 -3.36 -20.39 -30.39
N GLY A 25 -3.80 -20.37 -29.14
CA GLY A 25 -3.66 -21.49 -28.19
C GLY A 25 -2.65 -21.25 -27.07
N SER A 26 -1.93 -20.12 -27.08
CA SER A 26 -1.19 -19.66 -25.91
C SER A 26 -2.17 -19.24 -24.81
N SER A 27 -1.97 -19.74 -23.60
CA SER A 27 -2.81 -19.40 -22.45
C SER A 27 -2.01 -19.38 -21.16
N ILE A 28 -2.34 -18.42 -20.29
CA ILE A 28 -1.86 -18.35 -18.92
C ILE A 28 -3.06 -18.28 -17.97
N GLU A 29 -3.05 -19.12 -16.96
CA GLU A 29 -4.10 -19.19 -15.94
C GLU A 29 -3.46 -19.31 -14.57
N ALA A 30 -3.89 -18.49 -13.63
CA ALA A 30 -3.45 -18.56 -12.24
C ALA A 30 -4.58 -19.08 -11.36
N SER A 31 -4.23 -20.00 -10.47
CA SER A 31 -5.11 -20.45 -9.40
C SER A 31 -4.56 -19.96 -8.07
N ARG A 32 -5.28 -19.00 -7.47
CA ARG A 32 -4.95 -18.49 -6.12
C ARG A 32 -5.12 -19.56 -5.05
N GLU A 33 -6.15 -20.38 -5.17
CA GLU A 33 -6.46 -21.47 -4.23
C GLU A 33 -5.35 -22.52 -4.22
N LEU A 34 -4.86 -22.90 -5.40
CA LEU A 34 -3.79 -23.89 -5.55
C LEU A 34 -2.39 -23.26 -5.55
N ARG A 35 -2.27 -21.94 -5.43
CA ARG A 35 -1.02 -21.17 -5.54
C ARG A 35 -0.19 -21.54 -6.76
N THR A 36 -0.84 -21.71 -7.91
CA THR A 36 -0.18 -22.23 -9.12
C THR A 36 -0.47 -21.37 -10.34
N ILE A 37 0.45 -21.42 -11.31
CA ILE A 37 0.30 -20.81 -12.62
C ILE A 37 0.46 -21.90 -13.68
N SER A 38 -0.57 -22.07 -14.51
CA SER A 38 -0.58 -22.94 -15.67
C SER A 38 -0.31 -22.11 -16.92
N VAL A 39 0.71 -22.51 -17.68
CA VAL A 39 1.14 -21.84 -18.90
C VAL A 39 1.15 -22.87 -20.03
N ARG A 40 0.53 -22.51 -21.14
CA ARG A 40 0.59 -23.24 -22.41
C ARG A 40 1.18 -22.31 -23.44
N ASP A 41 2.36 -22.64 -23.95
CA ASP A 41 3.05 -21.90 -25.00
C ASP A 41 4.14 -22.78 -25.63
N PHE A 42 4.95 -22.23 -26.52
CA PHE A 42 6.14 -22.89 -27.04
C PHE A 42 7.17 -23.12 -25.92
N PRO A 43 8.00 -24.18 -26.02
CA PRO A 43 9.00 -24.51 -25.00
C PRO A 43 9.95 -23.35 -24.65
N GLU A 44 10.33 -22.54 -25.64
CA GLU A 44 11.18 -21.36 -25.46
C GLU A 44 10.54 -20.28 -24.56
N ASN A 45 9.23 -20.07 -24.69
CA ASN A 45 8.49 -19.10 -23.90
C ASN A 45 8.21 -19.64 -22.50
N ILE A 46 7.93 -20.94 -22.38
CA ILE A 46 7.78 -21.60 -21.08
C ILE A 46 9.06 -21.47 -20.26
N ALA A 47 10.24 -21.69 -20.86
CA ALA A 47 11.53 -21.50 -20.19
C ALA A 47 11.75 -20.04 -19.77
N THR A 48 11.42 -19.09 -20.65
CA THR A 48 11.50 -17.65 -20.34
C THR A 48 10.59 -17.25 -19.18
N ILE A 49 9.36 -17.78 -19.15
CA ILE A 49 8.38 -17.53 -18.10
C ILE A 49 8.81 -18.18 -16.78
N GLU A 50 9.40 -19.38 -16.81
CA GLU A 50 9.95 -20.02 -15.63
C GLU A 50 11.05 -19.17 -15.00
N ASP A 51 12.00 -18.67 -15.80
CA ASP A 51 13.06 -17.79 -15.31
C ASP A 51 12.52 -16.47 -14.76
N ALA A 52 11.49 -15.91 -15.40
CA ALA A 52 10.79 -14.73 -14.87
C ALA A 52 10.11 -15.03 -13.53
N ILE A 53 9.43 -16.18 -13.39
CA ILE A 53 8.80 -16.60 -12.13
C ILE A 53 9.86 -16.75 -11.04
N LYS A 54 11.00 -17.40 -11.31
CA LYS A 54 12.08 -17.55 -10.31
C LYS A 54 12.63 -16.22 -9.81
N ARG A 55 12.70 -15.21 -10.68
CA ARG A 55 13.14 -13.85 -10.32
C ARG A 55 12.07 -13.06 -9.55
N LEU A 56 10.80 -13.27 -9.86
CA LEU A 56 9.67 -12.52 -9.31
C LEU A 56 9.13 -13.12 -8.00
N ASP A 57 9.10 -14.45 -7.88
CA ASP A 57 8.65 -15.21 -6.71
C ASP A 57 9.73 -15.26 -5.62
N VAL A 58 10.31 -14.11 -5.31
CA VAL A 58 11.24 -13.92 -4.19
C VAL A 58 10.49 -13.42 -2.97
N VAL A 59 10.99 -13.77 -1.77
CA VAL A 59 10.47 -13.25 -0.51
C VAL A 59 10.49 -11.73 -0.58
N ARG A 60 9.30 -11.13 -0.65
CA ARG A 60 9.15 -9.69 -0.53
C ARG A 60 9.55 -9.37 0.90
N SER A 61 10.70 -8.74 1.09
CA SER A 61 11.11 -8.24 2.40
C SER A 61 9.95 -7.40 2.94
N ALA A 62 9.62 -7.60 4.22
CA ALA A 62 8.41 -7.05 4.88
C ALA A 62 8.21 -5.53 4.70
N ARG A 63 9.23 -4.82 4.23
CA ARG A 63 9.20 -3.41 3.82
C ARG A 63 8.32 -3.12 2.59
N ALA A 64 8.03 -4.13 1.75
CA ALA A 64 7.15 -4.00 0.59
C ALA A 64 5.85 -4.83 0.72
N ALA A 65 5.64 -5.52 1.84
CA ALA A 65 4.28 -5.87 2.26
C ALA A 65 3.58 -4.55 2.57
N ASP A 66 2.38 -4.35 2.05
CA ASP A 66 1.66 -3.08 2.04
C ASP A 66 1.88 -2.30 3.33
N PRO A 67 2.52 -1.10 3.28
CA PRO A 67 2.84 -0.40 4.49
C PRO A 67 1.53 -0.13 5.24
N ASP A 68 1.44 -0.63 6.46
CA ASP A 68 0.36 -0.29 7.38
C ASP A 68 0.61 1.16 7.79
N VAL A 69 -0.02 2.09 7.08
CA VAL A 69 0.16 3.52 7.31
C VAL A 69 -0.89 3.95 8.32
N GLU A 70 -0.43 4.31 9.51
CA GLU A 70 -1.22 5.01 10.53
C GLU A 70 -0.95 6.51 10.41
N MET A 71 -1.98 7.25 10.05
CA MET A 71 -1.97 8.71 9.98
C MET A 71 -2.77 9.27 11.16
N THR A 72 -2.12 10.11 11.97
CA THR A 72 -2.75 10.79 13.11
C THR A 72 -2.80 12.29 12.85
N ILE A 73 -4.00 12.83 12.66
CA ILE A 73 -4.23 14.26 12.47
C ILE A 73 -4.71 14.86 13.78
N HIS A 74 -3.96 15.83 14.31
CA HIS A 74 -4.36 16.60 15.50
C HIS A 74 -4.93 17.95 15.07
N VAL A 75 -6.22 18.18 15.32
CA VAL A 75 -6.87 19.46 15.01
C VAL A 75 -6.82 20.38 16.22
N LEU A 76 -6.14 21.52 16.10
CA LEU A 76 -5.99 22.53 17.14
C LEU A 76 -6.83 23.77 16.81
N ILE A 77 -7.56 24.31 17.80
CA ILE A 77 -8.11 25.67 17.74
C ILE A 77 -7.17 26.61 18.51
N ALA A 78 -6.86 27.75 17.90
CA ALA A 78 -6.19 28.86 18.57
C ALA A 78 -7.21 29.95 18.95
N SER A 79 -7.09 30.51 20.16
CA SER A 79 -7.94 31.61 20.63
C SER A 79 -7.20 32.55 21.58
N ASN A 80 -7.74 33.77 21.77
CA ASN A 80 -7.23 34.76 22.71
C ASN A 80 -8.10 34.91 23.98
N ASP A 81 -9.15 34.11 24.12
CA ASP A 81 -10.03 34.12 25.28
C ASP A 81 -9.33 33.54 26.51
N GLU A 82 -9.51 34.20 27.67
CA GLU A 82 -8.87 33.84 28.94
C GLU A 82 -9.36 32.50 29.53
N GLY A 83 -10.39 31.88 28.95
CA GLY A 83 -10.95 30.58 29.38
C GLY A 83 -10.41 29.35 28.64
N GLY A 84 -9.55 29.53 27.63
CA GLY A 84 -9.02 28.42 26.82
C GLY A 84 -7.81 27.75 27.45
N GLY A 85 -8.00 26.72 28.28
CA GLY A 85 -6.89 25.92 28.80
C GLY A 85 -6.03 25.29 27.70
N ASN A 86 -4.71 25.25 27.90
CA ASN A 86 -3.75 24.57 27.03
C ASN A 86 -3.88 23.05 27.21
N ASP A 87 -4.90 22.47 26.60
CA ASP A 87 -5.17 21.04 26.62
C ASP A 87 -4.77 20.42 25.29
N TYR A 88 -3.53 19.94 25.22
CA TYR A 88 -2.95 19.27 24.07
C TYR A 88 -1.88 18.26 24.49
N PRO A 89 -1.61 17.22 23.68
CA PRO A 89 -0.64 16.17 24.00
C PRO A 89 0.77 16.73 24.12
N ALA A 90 1.59 16.14 25.00
CA ALA A 90 2.96 16.59 25.23
C ALA A 90 3.84 16.59 23.97
N SER A 91 3.53 15.73 23.00
CA SER A 91 4.20 15.67 21.69
C SER A 91 4.03 16.93 20.83
N LEU A 92 3.02 17.76 21.09
CA LEU A 92 2.74 18.98 20.33
C LEU A 92 3.38 20.26 20.92
N LYS A 93 4.13 20.15 22.02
CA LYS A 93 4.70 21.32 22.72
C LYS A 93 5.60 22.17 21.83
N ASP A 94 6.51 21.54 21.08
CA ASP A 94 7.48 22.25 20.24
C ASP A 94 6.78 22.93 19.05
N VAL A 95 5.81 22.23 18.44
CA VAL A 95 4.98 22.77 17.35
C VAL A 95 4.16 23.96 17.83
N ILE A 96 3.55 23.89 19.03
CA ILE A 96 2.77 25.00 19.59
C ILE A 96 3.66 26.18 19.97
N THR A 97 4.89 25.92 20.40
CA THR A 97 5.88 26.98 20.65
C THR A 97 6.22 27.72 19.37
N GLN A 98 6.43 27.00 18.26
CA GLN A 98 6.62 27.63 16.95
C GLN A 98 5.38 28.42 16.52
N LEU A 99 4.18 27.85 16.66
CA LEU A 99 2.92 28.55 16.32
C LEU A 99 2.72 29.83 17.14
N LYS A 100 3.08 29.84 18.44
CA LYS A 100 3.05 31.04 19.30
C LYS A 100 4.04 32.12 18.88
N ASN A 101 5.19 31.72 18.33
CA ASN A 101 6.17 32.67 17.80
C ASN A 101 5.74 33.27 16.46
N THR A 102 4.94 32.55 15.68
CA THR A 102 4.45 33.01 14.37
C THR A 102 3.10 33.72 14.45
N PHE A 103 2.21 33.31 15.35
CA PHE A 103 0.85 33.82 15.47
C PHE A 103 0.56 34.37 16.86
N SER A 104 -0.14 35.51 16.94
CA SER A 104 -0.48 36.22 18.18
C SER A 104 -1.66 35.60 18.96
N TYR A 105 -1.74 34.27 19.01
CA TYR A 105 -2.76 33.55 19.78
C TYR A 105 -2.18 33.04 21.10
N LYS A 106 -2.87 33.33 22.21
CA LYS A 106 -2.42 32.96 23.57
C LYS A 106 -2.67 31.49 23.88
N ASN A 107 -3.81 30.96 23.44
CA ASN A 107 -4.32 29.66 23.85
C ASN A 107 -4.51 28.72 22.65
N TYR A 108 -4.09 27.47 22.81
CA TYR A 108 -4.28 26.40 21.83
C TYR A 108 -4.96 25.21 22.50
N LYS A 109 -6.03 24.70 21.90
CA LYS A 109 -6.81 23.57 22.43
C LYS A 109 -6.97 22.49 21.38
N LEU A 110 -6.75 21.22 21.75
CA LEU A 110 -7.07 20.08 20.90
C LEU A 110 -8.59 19.90 20.83
N LEU A 111 -9.13 19.90 19.62
CA LEU A 111 -10.54 19.61 19.40
C LEU A 111 -10.80 18.10 19.42
N THR A 112 -10.15 17.38 18.53
CA THR A 112 -10.34 15.94 18.33
C THR A 112 -9.15 15.40 17.54
N PRO A 113 -8.55 14.27 17.96
CA PRO A 113 -7.62 13.53 17.13
C PRO A 113 -8.38 12.69 16.11
N ILE A 114 -7.97 12.74 14.84
CA ILE A 114 -8.49 11.87 13.79
C ILE A 114 -7.42 10.81 13.51
N PHE A 115 -7.77 9.55 13.78
CA PHE A 115 -6.93 8.40 13.49
C PHE A 115 -7.38 7.77 12.17
N HIS A 116 -6.49 7.67 11.21
CA HIS A 116 -6.75 7.05 9.93
C HIS A 116 -5.71 5.97 9.68
N ARG A 117 -6.14 4.71 9.77
CA ARG A 117 -5.31 3.55 9.44
C ARG A 117 -5.74 3.03 8.08
N THR A 118 -4.82 3.06 7.12
CA THR A 118 -5.06 2.47 5.80
C THR A 118 -4.10 1.33 5.57
N ARG A 119 -4.69 0.18 5.25
CA ARG A 119 -3.97 -0.93 4.62
C ARG A 119 -4.14 -0.74 3.13
N LEU A 120 -3.03 -0.68 2.40
CA LEU A 120 -3.04 -0.65 0.94
C LEU A 120 -3.41 -2.04 0.43
N ASN A 121 -4.65 -2.49 0.64
CA ASN A 121 -5.10 -3.72 0.00
C ASN A 121 -5.21 -3.37 -1.49
N THR A 122 -4.49 -4.10 -2.34
CA THR A 122 -4.51 -3.91 -3.79
C THR A 122 -5.86 -4.43 -4.31
N GLN A 123 -6.95 -3.74 -3.99
CA GLN A 123 -8.27 -3.96 -4.56
C GLN A 123 -8.42 -3.02 -5.76
N GLN A 124 -8.70 -3.65 -6.89
CA GLN A 124 -8.93 -3.01 -8.17
C GLN A 124 -10.02 -1.95 -8.03
N ILE A 125 -9.70 -0.72 -8.41
CA ILE A 125 -10.69 0.31 -8.63
C ILE A 125 -11.43 -0.11 -9.91
N VAL A 126 -12.54 -0.83 -9.76
CA VAL A 126 -13.50 -1.02 -10.84
C VAL A 126 -14.23 0.32 -10.97
N GLY A 127 -13.69 1.21 -11.80
CA GLY A 127 -14.35 2.43 -12.21
C GLY A 127 -15.55 2.07 -13.08
N ALA A 128 -16.75 2.16 -12.52
CA ALA A 128 -17.98 2.24 -13.29
C ALA A 128 -18.14 3.69 -13.78
N TRP A 129 -18.11 3.88 -15.10
CA TRP A 129 -18.71 4.99 -15.80
C TRP A 129 -19.54 4.41 -16.95
#